data_AF-A0A5Y3XHZ0-F1
#
_entry.id   AF-A0A5Y3XHZ0-F1
#
_cell.length_a   1.000
_cell.length_b   1.000
_cell.length_c   1.000
_cell.angle_alpha   90.00
_cell.angle_beta   90.00
_cell.angle_gamma   90.00
#
_symmetry.space_group_name_H-M   'P 1'
#
loop_
_entity.id
_entity.type
_entity.pdbx_description
1 polymer ?
#
loop_
_entity_poly.entity_id
_entity_poly.type
_entity_poly.pdbx_seq_one_letter_code
_entity_poly.pdbx_strand_id
1 'polypeptide(L)'
;YFSLRNEEKNLKLREEKMIEEKDDLHDRVLLLKRKGNLLKSARAPEIEIINNKTEISQITSQITTGEISLLSLQNDIKLANNRFRSSVLEQLNNNAEQLEQLRRERLENRGQLELLRNKIKANSVLSPTNGVILSIERSFEKGSYVENAQPVMTIKKNNESKVIDARILAKYRPFIFMGTTAKITVNSPGYKKTLSGEITRISADSFTDDEKNGAERYYKVEIKPDDKVIVPPELEGVQVNVYALSKKVTLLNYITALVGDNIVFNVW
;
A
#
# COMPACT_ATOMS: atom_id res chain seq x y z
N TYR A 1 -24.93 -10.24 -30.27
CA TYR A 1 -25.48 -10.94 -29.08
C TYR A 1 -26.97 -11.22 -29.19
N PHE A 2 -27.84 -10.20 -29.25
CA PHE A 2 -29.29 -10.42 -29.35
C PHE A 2 -29.73 -11.15 -30.62
N SER A 3 -29.10 -10.85 -31.77
CA SER A 3 -29.36 -11.55 -33.04
C SER A 3 -29.03 -13.05 -32.95
N LEU A 4 -27.82 -13.40 -32.50
CA LEU A 4 -27.34 -14.78 -32.37
C LEU A 4 -28.16 -15.60 -31.35
N ARG A 5 -28.60 -14.98 -30.25
CA ARG A 5 -29.45 -15.63 -29.26
C ARG A 5 -30.87 -15.87 -29.78
N ASN A 6 -31.42 -14.94 -30.56
CA ASN A 6 -32.72 -15.12 -31.19
C ASN A 6 -32.65 -16.18 -32.31
N GLU A 7 -31.55 -16.23 -33.04
CA GLU A 7 -31.27 -17.26 -34.04
C GLU A 7 -31.22 -18.66 -33.42
N GLU A 8 -30.49 -18.84 -32.32
CA GLU A 8 -30.46 -20.11 -31.57
C GLU A 8 -31.86 -20.55 -31.12
N LYS A 9 -32.66 -19.62 -30.59
CA LYS A 9 -34.03 -19.89 -30.17
C LYS A 9 -34.93 -20.33 -31.34
N ASN A 10 -34.78 -19.69 -32.49
CA ASN A 10 -35.54 -20.04 -33.70
C ASN A 10 -35.14 -21.42 -34.24
N LEU A 11 -33.85 -21.77 -34.21
CA LEU A 11 -33.37 -23.09 -34.63
C LEU A 11 -33.87 -24.20 -33.70
N LYS A 12 -33.88 -23.97 -32.38
CA LYS A 12 -34.45 -24.91 -31.40
C LYS A 12 -35.95 -25.13 -31.57
N LEU A 13 -36.70 -24.04 -31.82
CA LEU A 13 -38.13 -24.15 -32.10
C LEU A 13 -38.40 -24.95 -33.39
N ARG A 14 -37.53 -24.80 -34.40
CA ARG A 14 -37.62 -25.57 -35.63
C ARG A 14 -37.31 -27.05 -35.41
N GLU A 15 -36.32 -27.35 -34.57
CA GLU A 15 -35.98 -28.72 -34.17
C GLU A 15 -37.17 -29.40 -33.49
N GLU A 16 -37.81 -28.72 -32.53
CA GLU A 16 -38.99 -29.21 -31.81
C GLU A 16 -40.14 -29.55 -32.77
N LYS A 17 -40.46 -28.66 -33.70
CA LYS A 17 -41.51 -28.91 -34.71
C LYS A 17 -41.19 -30.08 -35.64
N MET A 18 -39.92 -30.28 -35.99
CA MET A 18 -39.51 -31.40 -36.83
C MET A 18 -39.57 -32.74 -36.08
N ILE A 19 -39.36 -32.73 -34.76
CA ILE A 19 -39.57 -33.92 -33.92
C ILE A 19 -41.06 -34.24 -33.83
N GLU A 20 -41.91 -33.24 -33.61
CA GLU A 20 -43.38 -33.40 -33.58
C GLU A 20 -43.90 -33.99 -34.90
N GLU A 21 -43.48 -33.43 -36.05
CA GLU A 21 -43.83 -33.96 -37.38
C GLU A 21 -43.35 -35.40 -37.58
N LYS A 22 -42.16 -35.75 -37.06
CA LYS A 22 -41.63 -37.11 -37.14
C LYS A 22 -42.49 -38.10 -36.35
N ASP A 23 -42.94 -37.70 -35.17
CA ASP A 23 -43.75 -38.54 -34.29
C ASP A 23 -45.15 -38.76 -34.90
N ASP A 24 -45.75 -37.73 -35.48
CA ASP A 24 -47.01 -37.84 -36.24
C ASP A 24 -46.90 -38.82 -37.42
N LEU A 25 -45.80 -38.76 -38.17
CA LEU A 25 -45.56 -39.70 -39.27
C LEU A 25 -45.37 -41.15 -38.77
N HIS A 26 -44.72 -41.33 -37.62
CA HIS A 26 -44.58 -42.66 -36.99
C HIS A 26 -45.95 -43.24 -36.59
N ASP A 27 -46.81 -42.42 -35.98
CA ASP A 27 -48.17 -42.83 -35.63
C ASP A 27 -48.99 -43.20 -36.85
N ARG A 28 -48.84 -42.45 -37.95
CA ARG A 28 -49.47 -42.80 -39.23
C ARG A 28 -48.98 -44.14 -39.78
N VAL A 29 -47.68 -44.45 -39.69
CA VAL A 29 -47.15 -45.77 -40.06
C VAL A 29 -47.76 -46.87 -39.18
N LEU A 30 -47.93 -46.63 -37.88
CA LEU A 30 -48.55 -47.60 -36.97
C LEU A 30 -50.01 -47.90 -37.36
N LEU A 31 -50.78 -46.85 -37.71
CA LEU A 31 -52.15 -47.00 -38.19
C LEU A 31 -52.22 -47.78 -39.50
N LEU A 32 -51.32 -47.51 -40.46
CA LEU A 32 -51.26 -48.24 -41.73
C LEU A 32 -50.81 -49.70 -41.56
N LYS A 33 -49.93 -49.99 -40.59
CA LYS A 33 -49.59 -51.37 -40.23
C LYS A 33 -50.80 -52.11 -39.67
N ARG A 34 -51.60 -51.46 -38.81
CA ARG A 34 -52.86 -52.02 -38.30
C ARG A 34 -53.87 -52.25 -39.41
N LYS A 35 -54.05 -51.28 -40.31
CA LYS A 35 -54.88 -51.41 -41.52
C LYS A 35 -54.45 -52.60 -42.38
N GLY A 36 -53.14 -52.76 -42.59
CA GLY A 36 -52.58 -53.89 -43.33
C GLY A 36 -52.89 -55.25 -42.70
N ASN A 37 -52.89 -55.36 -41.37
CA ASN A 37 -53.28 -56.58 -40.66
C ASN A 37 -54.77 -56.89 -40.85
N LEU A 38 -55.63 -55.87 -40.79
CA LEU A 38 -57.08 -56.02 -41.01
C LEU A 38 -57.39 -56.46 -42.44
N LEU A 39 -56.76 -55.84 -43.44
CA LEU A 39 -56.91 -56.23 -44.85
C LEU A 39 -56.54 -57.70 -45.09
N LYS A 40 -55.45 -58.17 -44.47
CA LYS A 40 -55.06 -59.60 -44.52
C LYS A 40 -56.10 -60.50 -43.87
N SER A 41 -56.60 -60.15 -42.68
CA SER A 41 -57.61 -60.94 -41.98
C SER A 41 -58.95 -60.98 -42.71
N ALA A 42 -59.31 -59.91 -43.41
CA ALA A 42 -60.55 -59.78 -44.17
C ALA A 42 -60.50 -60.41 -45.58
N ARG A 43 -59.35 -60.99 -45.99
CA ARG A 43 -59.12 -61.51 -47.34
C ARG A 43 -59.38 -60.46 -48.43
N ALA A 44 -58.93 -59.23 -48.19
CA ALA A 44 -59.01 -58.15 -49.14
C ALA A 44 -58.21 -58.47 -50.43
N PRO A 45 -58.54 -57.83 -51.58
CA PRO A 45 -57.78 -57.98 -52.82
C PRO A 45 -56.29 -57.69 -52.64
N GLU A 46 -55.43 -58.45 -53.34
CA GLU A 46 -53.98 -58.30 -53.24
C GLU A 46 -53.49 -56.89 -53.60
N ILE A 47 -54.19 -56.22 -54.53
CA ILE A 47 -53.91 -54.82 -54.91
C ILE A 47 -54.05 -53.85 -53.73
N GLU A 48 -55.02 -54.04 -52.83
CA GLU A 48 -55.19 -53.18 -51.64
C GLU A 48 -54.06 -53.40 -50.63
N ILE A 49 -53.59 -54.64 -50.49
CA ILE A 49 -52.44 -54.98 -49.64
C ILE A 49 -51.17 -54.33 -50.20
N ILE A 50 -50.97 -54.37 -51.51
CA ILE A 50 -49.84 -53.71 -52.19
C ILE A 50 -49.93 -52.19 -52.01
N ASN A 51 -51.09 -51.58 -52.25
CA ASN A 51 -51.30 -50.14 -52.07
C ASN A 51 -51.04 -49.68 -50.63
N ASN A 52 -51.45 -50.47 -49.63
CA ASN A 52 -51.14 -50.14 -48.24
C ASN A 52 -49.63 -50.27 -47.93
N LYS A 53 -48.95 -51.27 -48.52
CA LYS A 53 -47.48 -51.41 -48.39
C LYS A 53 -46.73 -50.25 -49.07
N THR A 54 -47.17 -49.81 -50.25
CA THR A 54 -46.55 -48.67 -50.94
C THR A 54 -46.75 -47.39 -50.14
N GLU A 55 -47.93 -47.16 -49.55
CA GLU A 55 -48.19 -46.02 -48.66
C GLU A 55 -47.27 -46.05 -47.42
N ILE A 56 -47.11 -47.21 -46.77
CA ILE A 56 -46.13 -47.39 -45.67
C ILE A 56 -44.71 -47.05 -46.13
N SER A 57 -44.29 -47.54 -47.29
CA SER A 57 -42.96 -47.28 -47.83
C SER A 57 -42.72 -45.80 -48.14
N GLN A 58 -43.73 -45.11 -48.67
CA GLN A 58 -43.66 -43.68 -48.95
C GLN A 58 -43.49 -42.86 -47.66
N ILE A 59 -44.31 -43.14 -46.64
CA ILE A 59 -44.21 -42.45 -45.34
C ILE A 59 -42.89 -42.79 -44.65
N THR A 60 -42.43 -44.05 -44.73
CA THR A 60 -41.11 -44.42 -44.18
C THR A 60 -39.99 -43.62 -44.84
N SER A 61 -40.05 -43.42 -46.17
CA SER A 61 -39.09 -42.58 -46.88
C SER A 61 -39.15 -41.10 -46.45
N GLN A 62 -40.36 -40.58 -46.20
CA GLN A 62 -40.57 -39.23 -45.65
C GLN A 62 -39.95 -39.08 -44.25
N ILE A 63 -40.13 -40.07 -43.37
CA ILE A 63 -39.50 -40.13 -42.05
C ILE A 63 -37.97 -40.08 -42.19
N THR A 64 -37.39 -40.95 -43.00
CA THR A 64 -35.92 -40.99 -43.20
C THR A 64 -35.39 -39.65 -43.71
N THR A 65 -36.10 -39.00 -44.64
CA THR A 65 -35.71 -37.69 -45.17
C THR A 65 -35.82 -36.59 -44.10
N GLY A 66 -36.86 -36.64 -43.28
CA GLY A 66 -37.03 -35.79 -42.11
C GLY A 66 -35.91 -35.97 -41.08
N GLU A 67 -35.50 -37.21 -40.80
CA GLU A 67 -34.42 -37.54 -39.86
C GLU A 67 -33.06 -37.00 -40.33
N ILE A 68 -32.74 -37.14 -41.63
CA ILE A 68 -31.52 -36.55 -42.20
C ILE A 68 -31.54 -35.03 -42.05
N SER A 69 -32.70 -34.41 -42.30
CA SER A 69 -32.87 -32.96 -42.17
C SER A 69 -32.74 -32.50 -40.71
N LEU A 70 -33.28 -33.26 -39.77
CA LEU A 70 -33.15 -33.02 -38.33
C LEU A 70 -31.68 -33.13 -37.88
N LEU A 71 -30.96 -34.15 -38.34
CA LEU A 71 -29.54 -34.32 -38.04
C LEU A 71 -28.71 -33.15 -38.58
N SER A 72 -28.99 -32.68 -39.80
CA SER A 72 -28.35 -31.49 -40.35
C SER A 72 -28.63 -30.25 -39.50
N LEU A 73 -29.89 -30.03 -39.12
CA LEU A 73 -30.29 -28.90 -38.27
C LEU A 73 -29.58 -28.92 -36.91
N GLN A 74 -29.44 -30.10 -36.30
CA GLN A 74 -28.70 -30.26 -35.04
C GLN A 74 -27.21 -29.91 -35.18
N ASN A 75 -26.59 -30.30 -36.29
CA ASN A 75 -25.21 -29.92 -36.58
C ASN A 75 -25.09 -28.40 -36.77
N ASP A 76 -26.04 -27.78 -37.48
CA ASP A 76 -26.05 -26.33 -37.68
C ASP A 76 -26.22 -25.57 -36.35
N ILE A 77 -27.09 -26.04 -35.45
CA ILE A 77 -27.24 -25.50 -34.09
C ILE A 77 -25.91 -25.57 -33.33
N LYS A 78 -25.22 -26.72 -33.39
CA LYS A 78 -23.93 -26.91 -32.72
C LYS A 78 -22.85 -25.99 -33.28
N LEU A 79 -22.78 -25.83 -34.61
CA LEU A 79 -21.85 -24.92 -35.28
C LEU A 79 -22.14 -23.46 -34.94
N ALA A 80 -23.41 -23.05 -34.95
CA ALA A 80 -23.83 -21.69 -34.57
C ALA A 80 -23.42 -21.38 -33.12
N ASN A 81 -23.62 -22.31 -32.19
CA ASN A 81 -23.21 -22.16 -30.79
C ASN A 81 -21.69 -22.04 -30.64
N ASN A 82 -20.93 -22.87 -31.35
CA ASN A 82 -19.47 -22.78 -31.35
C ASN A 82 -18.98 -21.43 -31.89
N ARG A 83 -19.54 -20.96 -33.02
CA ARG A 83 -19.23 -19.64 -33.59
C ARG A 83 -19.55 -18.51 -32.62
N PHE A 84 -20.70 -18.58 -31.96
CA PHE A 84 -21.09 -17.61 -30.94
C PHE A 84 -20.05 -17.58 -29.82
N ARG A 85 -19.73 -18.74 -29.21
CA ARG A 85 -18.76 -18.84 -28.12
C ARG A 85 -17.38 -18.31 -28.52
N SER A 86 -16.88 -18.69 -29.69
CA SER A 86 -15.60 -18.20 -30.19
C SER A 86 -15.60 -16.68 -30.35
N SER A 87 -16.67 -16.11 -30.91
CA SER A 87 -16.80 -14.65 -31.04
C SER A 87 -16.85 -13.93 -29.69
N VAL A 88 -17.54 -14.50 -28.70
CA VAL A 88 -17.53 -13.94 -27.33
C VAL A 88 -16.13 -13.98 -26.73
N LEU A 89 -15.43 -15.11 -26.84
CA LEU A 89 -14.07 -15.25 -26.30
C LEU A 89 -13.08 -14.30 -26.97
N GLU A 90 -13.16 -14.15 -28.29
CA GLU A 90 -12.35 -13.21 -29.05
C GLU A 90 -12.59 -11.76 -28.59
N GLN A 91 -13.85 -11.36 -28.44
CA GLN A 91 -14.19 -10.03 -27.93
C GLN A 91 -13.72 -9.81 -26.49
N LEU A 92 -13.85 -10.82 -25.63
CA LEU A 92 -13.35 -10.74 -24.25
C LEU A 92 -11.84 -10.58 -24.22
N ASN A 93 -11.10 -11.32 -25.04
CA ASN A 93 -9.65 -11.20 -25.16
C ASN A 93 -9.25 -9.82 -25.68
N ASN A 94 -9.87 -9.35 -26.77
CA ASN A 94 -9.59 -8.03 -27.33
C ASN A 94 -9.88 -6.91 -26.32
N ASN A 95 -10.99 -7.00 -25.59
CA ASN A 95 -11.33 -6.03 -24.55
C ASN A 95 -10.35 -6.08 -23.38
N ALA A 96 -9.88 -7.28 -22.99
CA ALA A 96 -8.86 -7.44 -21.94
C ALA A 96 -7.52 -6.81 -22.36
N GLU A 97 -7.09 -7.03 -23.61
CA GLU A 97 -5.88 -6.42 -24.17
C GLU A 97 -5.97 -4.89 -24.21
N GLN A 98 -7.10 -4.35 -24.69
CA GLN A 98 -7.36 -2.90 -24.69
C GLN A 98 -7.35 -2.32 -23.27
N LEU A 99 -7.97 -3.02 -22.31
CA LEU A 99 -7.98 -2.58 -20.91
C LEU A 99 -6.57 -2.54 -20.33
N GLU A 100 -5.75 -3.55 -20.60
CA GLU A 100 -4.36 -3.59 -20.15
C GLU A 100 -3.51 -2.50 -20.81
N GLN A 101 -3.72 -2.20 -22.10
CA GLN A 101 -3.07 -1.08 -22.76
C GLN A 101 -3.45 0.26 -22.10
N LEU A 102 -4.74 0.53 -21.92
CA LEU A 102 -5.21 1.76 -21.27
C LEU A 102 -4.69 1.89 -19.82
N ARG A 103 -4.54 0.78 -19.11
CA ARG A 103 -3.94 0.77 -17.76
C ARG A 103 -2.47 1.20 -17.79
N ARG A 104 -1.68 0.70 -18.75
CA ARG A 104 -0.27 1.10 -18.94
C ARG A 104 -0.16 2.58 -19.28
N GLU A 105 -0.91 3.05 -20.28
CA GLU A 105 -0.94 4.46 -20.68
C GLU A 105 -1.34 5.37 -19.51
N ARG A 106 -2.32 4.97 -18.71
CA ARG A 106 -2.72 5.74 -17.51
C ARG A 106 -1.61 5.82 -16.49
N LEU A 107 -0.86 4.73 -16.26
CA LEU A 107 0.27 4.72 -15.32
C LEU A 107 1.40 5.62 -15.81
N GLU A 108 1.73 5.56 -17.10
CA GLU A 108 2.74 6.42 -17.71
C GLU A 108 2.35 7.91 -17.61
N ASN A 109 1.13 8.25 -18.00
CA ASN A 109 0.60 9.61 -17.91
C ASN A 109 0.60 10.13 -16.47
N ARG A 110 0.26 9.28 -15.50
CA ARG A 110 0.33 9.64 -14.08
C ARG A 110 1.76 9.92 -13.65
N GLY A 111 2.72 9.08 -14.05
CA GLY A 111 4.14 9.29 -13.78
C GLY A 111 4.64 10.60 -14.38
N GLN A 112 4.29 10.89 -15.63
CA GLN A 112 4.63 12.16 -16.29
C GLN A 112 4.02 13.37 -15.57
N LEU A 113 2.76 13.29 -15.14
CA LEU A 113 2.11 14.36 -14.37
C LEU A 113 2.79 14.60 -13.02
N GLU A 114 3.20 13.55 -12.32
CA GLU A 114 3.95 13.69 -11.06
C GLU A 114 5.32 14.32 -11.28
N LEU A 115 6.04 13.94 -12.35
CA LEU A 115 7.30 14.58 -12.74
C LEU A 115 7.12 16.07 -13.07
N LEU A 116 6.09 16.43 -13.84
CA LEU A 116 5.78 17.82 -14.16
C LEU A 116 5.41 18.63 -12.91
N ARG A 117 4.61 18.06 -12.00
CA ARG A 117 4.29 18.69 -10.72
C ARG A 117 5.53 18.92 -9.87
N ASN A 118 6.46 17.96 -9.84
CA ASN A 118 7.71 18.10 -9.13
C ASN A 118 8.61 19.17 -9.76
N LYS A 119 8.66 19.27 -11.10
CA LYS A 119 9.36 20.37 -11.79
C LYS A 119 8.76 21.74 -11.44
N ILE A 120 7.43 21.86 -11.41
CA ILE A 120 6.77 23.11 -11.01
C ILE A 120 7.11 23.47 -9.56
N LYS A 121 7.06 22.51 -8.63
CA LYS A 121 7.44 22.73 -7.23
C LYS A 121 8.91 23.12 -7.09
N ALA A 122 9.80 22.49 -7.87
CA ALA A 122 11.23 22.78 -7.86
C ALA A 122 11.58 24.16 -8.46
N ASN A 123 10.66 24.79 -9.20
CA ASN A 123 10.86 26.14 -9.73
C ASN A 123 10.85 27.22 -8.63
N SER A 124 10.36 26.88 -7.42
CA SER A 124 10.41 27.76 -6.26
C SER A 124 11.19 27.08 -5.13
N VAL A 125 12.27 27.71 -4.66
CA VAL A 125 13.01 27.25 -3.49
C VAL A 125 12.37 27.85 -2.24
N LEU A 126 11.85 26.99 -1.36
CA LEU A 126 11.22 27.37 -0.10
C LEU A 126 12.02 26.85 1.09
N SER A 127 12.07 27.62 2.18
CA SER A 127 12.67 27.15 3.43
C SER A 127 11.79 26.08 4.09
N PRO A 128 12.35 24.96 4.58
CA PRO A 128 11.59 23.96 5.33
C PRO A 128 11.26 24.41 6.77
N THR A 129 11.94 25.44 7.28
CA THR A 129 11.80 25.89 8.67
C THR A 129 11.83 27.41 8.80
N ASN A 130 11.14 27.93 9.82
CA ASN A 130 11.24 29.33 10.20
C ASN A 130 12.61 29.61 10.84
N GLY A 131 13.25 30.72 10.46
CA GLY A 131 14.61 31.02 10.88
C GLY A 131 15.13 32.35 10.32
N VAL A 132 16.40 32.62 10.60
CA VAL A 132 17.11 33.79 10.08
C VAL A 132 18.11 33.33 9.03
N ILE A 133 18.15 34.05 7.89
CA ILE A 133 19.10 33.80 6.82
C ILE A 133 20.49 34.29 7.27
N LEU A 134 21.47 33.38 7.33
CA LEU A 134 22.86 33.69 7.69
C LEU A 134 23.67 34.14 6.47
N SER A 135 23.49 33.44 5.36
CA SER A 135 24.19 33.72 4.11
C SER A 135 23.35 33.27 2.91
N ILE A 136 23.52 33.98 1.80
CA ILE A 136 23.03 33.63 0.47
C ILE A 136 24.28 33.50 -0.39
N GLU A 137 24.41 32.42 -1.16
CA GLU A 137 25.57 32.28 -2.04
C GLU A 137 25.55 33.37 -3.13
N ARG A 138 26.73 33.85 -3.53
CA ARG A 138 26.84 34.99 -4.45
C ARG A 138 26.42 34.69 -5.88
N SER A 139 26.25 33.41 -6.24
CA SER A 139 25.95 32.97 -7.60
C SER A 139 24.49 33.19 -8.04
N PHE A 140 23.62 33.67 -7.15
CA PHE A 140 22.18 33.82 -7.40
C PHE A 140 21.79 35.24 -7.80
N GLU A 141 22.26 35.69 -8.97
CA GLU A 141 21.74 36.90 -9.62
C GLU A 141 20.59 36.55 -10.59
N LYS A 142 19.80 37.55 -10.99
CA LYS A 142 18.70 37.33 -11.93
C LYS A 142 19.24 36.87 -13.28
N GLY A 143 18.85 35.66 -13.70
CA GLY A 143 19.32 35.05 -14.94
C GLY A 143 20.52 34.10 -14.76
N SER A 144 21.03 33.94 -13.53
CA SER A 144 22.04 32.93 -13.23
C SER A 144 21.46 31.52 -13.35
N TYR A 145 22.27 30.63 -13.90
CA TYR A 145 21.99 29.19 -13.95
C TYR A 145 22.22 28.58 -12.56
N VAL A 146 21.29 27.74 -12.12
CA VAL A 146 21.35 27.04 -10.84
C VAL A 146 21.32 25.54 -11.10
N GLU A 147 22.32 24.84 -10.59
CA GLU A 147 22.44 23.40 -10.75
C GLU A 147 21.61 22.64 -9.69
N ASN A 148 21.26 21.38 -10.00
CA ASN A 148 20.51 20.57 -9.04
C ASN A 148 21.35 20.31 -7.78
N ALA A 149 20.73 20.44 -6.61
CA ALA A 149 21.38 20.32 -5.30
C ALA A 149 22.49 21.35 -5.00
N GLN A 150 22.60 22.44 -5.78
CA GLN A 150 23.49 23.55 -5.44
C GLN A 150 22.99 24.25 -4.15
N PRO A 151 23.85 24.45 -3.14
CA PRO A 151 23.47 25.19 -1.94
C PRO A 151 23.01 26.61 -2.30
N VAL A 152 21.83 27.01 -1.80
CA VAL A 152 21.25 28.33 -2.11
C VAL A 152 21.47 29.34 -0.98
N MET A 153 21.09 28.94 0.23
CA MET A 153 21.14 29.78 1.42
C MET A 153 21.36 28.94 2.67
N THR A 154 21.98 29.53 3.68
CA THR A 154 22.12 28.94 5.01
C THR A 154 21.13 29.60 5.96
N ILE A 155 20.29 28.80 6.62
CA ILE A 155 19.25 29.28 7.53
C ILE A 155 19.54 28.77 8.94
N LYS A 156 19.63 29.69 9.92
CA LYS A 156 19.61 29.33 11.34
C LYS A 156 18.15 29.18 11.76
N LYS A 157 17.73 27.96 12.08
CA LYS A 157 16.39 27.70 12.62
C LYS A 157 16.17 28.54 13.89
N ASN A 158 14.98 29.13 14.00
CA ASN A 158 14.58 29.80 15.24
C ASN A 158 14.22 28.71 16.26
N ASN A 159 15.19 28.26 17.06
CA ASN A 159 14.95 27.31 18.13
C ASN A 159 14.48 28.07 19.38
N GLU A 160 13.24 27.82 19.81
CA GLU A 160 12.69 28.38 21.06
C GLU A 160 13.30 27.72 22.30
N SER A 161 13.78 26.48 22.18
CA SER A 161 14.41 25.74 23.29
C SER A 161 15.91 25.95 23.33
N LYS A 162 16.35 26.83 24.23
CA LYS A 162 17.77 26.95 24.59
C LYS A 162 18.14 25.81 25.54
N VAL A 163 19.24 25.12 25.26
CA VAL A 163 19.73 24.02 26.09
C VAL A 163 21.15 24.38 26.54
N ILE A 164 21.48 24.01 27.78
CA ILE A 164 22.79 24.24 28.37
C ILE A 164 23.51 22.90 28.43
N ASP A 165 24.67 22.83 27.78
CA ASP A 165 25.55 21.67 27.83
C ASP A 165 26.50 21.78 29.01
N ALA A 166 26.39 20.83 29.94
CA ALA A 166 27.21 20.75 31.15
C ALA A 166 28.05 19.47 31.16
N ARG A 167 29.24 19.56 31.77
CA ARG A 167 30.12 18.41 32.03
C ARG A 167 30.08 18.10 33.51
N ILE A 168 29.70 16.88 33.88
CA ILE A 168 29.66 16.43 35.29
C ILE A 168 30.64 15.29 35.49
N LEU A 169 31.51 15.39 36.50
CA LEU A 169 32.49 14.36 36.81
C LEU A 169 31.82 13.01 37.11
N ALA A 170 32.44 11.91 36.64
CA ALA A 170 31.89 10.56 36.74
C ALA A 170 31.62 10.12 38.18
N LYS A 171 32.40 10.60 39.15
CA LYS A 171 32.18 10.36 40.59
C LYS A 171 30.80 10.82 41.08
N TYR A 172 30.17 11.76 40.37
CA TYR A 172 28.86 12.29 40.72
C TYR A 172 27.70 11.63 39.95
N ARG A 173 27.97 10.65 39.08
CA ARG A 173 26.95 9.95 38.28
C ARG A 173 25.80 9.34 39.09
N PRO A 174 26.02 8.76 40.30
CA PRO A 174 24.93 8.23 41.13
C PRO A 174 24.00 9.30 41.72
N PHE A 175 24.38 10.58 41.67
CA PHE A 175 23.64 11.69 42.30
C PHE A 175 22.85 12.53 41.30
N ILE A 176 22.97 12.23 40.00
CA ILE A 176 22.27 12.94 38.93
C ILE A 176 21.30 11.99 38.21
N PHE A 177 20.07 12.46 38.00
CA PHE A 177 19.02 11.72 37.30
C PHE A 177 18.29 12.66 36.34
N MET A 178 17.54 12.09 35.40
CA MET A 178 16.64 12.90 34.57
C MET A 178 15.59 13.57 35.47
N GLY A 179 15.29 14.84 35.22
CA GLY A 179 14.38 15.66 36.03
C GLY A 179 15.02 16.26 37.29
N THR A 180 16.31 16.06 37.53
CA THR A 180 17.00 16.76 38.63
C THR A 180 17.07 18.26 38.36
N THR A 181 16.65 19.08 39.32
CA THR A 181 16.79 20.53 39.26
C THR A 181 18.26 20.93 39.35
N ALA A 182 18.72 21.74 38.40
CA ALA A 182 20.05 22.31 38.38
C ALA A 182 19.97 23.83 38.49
N LYS A 183 20.87 24.40 39.31
CA LYS A 183 21.12 25.84 39.36
C LYS A 183 22.28 26.17 38.43
N ILE A 184 22.06 27.09 37.52
CA ILE A 184 23.04 27.57 36.57
C ILE A 184 23.43 29.00 36.95
N THR A 185 24.72 29.24 37.11
CA THR A 185 25.27 30.57 37.34
C THR A 185 26.16 30.95 36.16
N VAL A 186 25.86 32.08 35.52
CA VAL A 186 26.63 32.56 34.36
C VAL A 186 27.98 33.09 34.83
N ASN A 187 29.07 32.62 34.22
CA ASN A 187 30.42 33.07 34.58
C ASN A 187 30.81 34.30 33.74
N SER A 188 30.21 35.46 34.06
CA SER A 188 30.48 36.71 33.36
C SER A 188 30.55 37.91 34.33
N PRO A 189 31.52 38.83 34.17
CA PRO A 189 31.63 40.03 35.02
C PRO A 189 30.34 40.86 35.00
N GLY A 190 29.77 41.13 36.17
CA GLY A 190 28.54 41.93 36.32
C GLY A 190 27.23 41.15 36.22
N TYR A 191 27.25 39.86 35.84
CA TYR A 191 26.04 39.03 35.77
C TYR A 191 25.97 38.07 36.96
N LYS A 192 25.19 38.41 37.99
CA LYS A 192 25.04 37.60 39.22
C LYS A 192 23.72 36.81 39.31
N LYS A 193 22.93 36.74 38.23
CA LYS A 193 21.65 36.01 38.25
C LYS A 193 21.89 34.50 38.17
N THR A 194 21.17 33.76 39.02
CA THR A 194 21.12 32.30 38.96
C THR A 194 19.87 31.89 38.19
N LEU A 195 20.03 31.04 37.19
CA LEU A 195 18.95 30.41 36.44
C LEU A 195 18.66 29.05 37.06
N SER A 196 17.39 28.64 37.07
CA SER A 196 17.02 27.27 37.41
C SER A 196 16.65 26.53 36.15
N GLY A 197 16.99 25.24 36.08
CA GLY A 197 16.64 24.37 34.96
C GLY A 197 16.56 22.92 35.42
N GLU A 198 16.20 22.04 34.51
CA GLU A 198 16.08 20.60 34.76
C GLU A 198 16.95 19.81 33.79
N ILE A 199 17.57 18.76 34.31
CA ILE A 199 18.36 17.82 33.49
C ILE A 199 17.41 17.02 32.60
N THR A 200 17.50 17.20 31.29
CA THR A 200 16.67 16.49 30.31
C THR A 200 17.37 15.26 29.76
N ARG A 201 18.71 15.29 29.64
CA ARG A 201 19.48 14.19 29.07
C ARG A 201 20.83 14.05 29.75
N ILE A 202 21.26 12.80 29.93
CA ILE A 202 22.58 12.42 30.44
C ILE A 202 23.15 11.43 29.43
N SER A 203 24.43 11.59 29.04
CA SER A 203 25.09 10.62 28.15
C SER A 203 25.10 9.23 28.76
N ALA A 204 24.94 8.20 27.92
CA ALA A 204 25.02 6.81 28.37
C ALA A 204 26.44 6.47 28.86
N ASP A 205 27.44 6.94 28.11
CA ASP A 205 28.85 6.72 28.40
C ASP A 205 29.54 7.94 29.00
N SER A 206 30.63 7.68 29.72
CA SER A 206 31.56 8.69 30.21
C SER A 206 32.67 8.95 29.19
N PHE A 207 33.07 10.22 29.06
CA PHE A 207 34.15 10.68 28.20
C PHE A 207 35.39 11.05 29.02
N THR A 208 36.58 10.99 28.42
CA THR A 208 37.83 11.48 29.01
C THR A 208 38.05 12.94 28.65
N ASP A 209 38.63 13.70 29.57
CA ASP A 209 39.08 15.06 29.29
C ASP A 209 40.53 15.04 28.80
N ASP A 210 40.73 15.38 27.53
CA ASP A 210 42.06 15.35 26.88
C ASP A 210 42.97 16.46 27.43
N GLU A 211 42.41 17.53 28.04
CA GLU A 211 43.19 18.63 28.61
C GLU A 211 43.82 18.31 29.98
N LYS A 212 43.36 17.26 30.68
CA LYS A 212 43.82 16.88 32.03
C LYS A 212 44.47 15.49 32.09
N ASN A 213 45.23 15.11 31.06
CA ASN A 213 45.97 13.83 31.03
C ASN A 213 45.09 12.60 31.37
N GLY A 214 43.83 12.55 30.92
CA GLY A 214 42.99 11.35 30.96
C GLY A 214 42.59 10.80 32.33
N ALA A 215 42.95 11.46 33.44
CA ALA A 215 42.69 10.95 34.79
C ALA A 215 41.24 11.18 35.26
N GLU A 216 40.54 12.17 34.70
CA GLU A 216 39.16 12.52 35.08
C GLU A 216 38.16 12.20 33.96
N ARG A 217 37.19 11.33 34.26
CA ARG A 217 36.07 11.00 33.36
C ARG A 217 34.87 11.89 33.68
N TYR A 218 34.09 12.27 32.66
CA TYR A 218 32.87 13.08 32.81
C TYR A 218 31.71 12.54 31.98
N TYR A 219 30.49 12.86 32.38
CA TYR A 219 29.27 12.66 31.60
C TYR A 219 28.83 14.00 31.00
N LYS A 220 28.31 13.96 29.77
CA LYS A 220 27.67 15.11 29.13
C LYS A 220 26.22 15.17 29.57
N VAL A 221 25.78 16.33 30.03
CA VAL A 221 24.45 16.55 30.59
C VAL A 221 23.81 17.75 29.91
N GLU A 222 22.63 17.56 29.34
CA GLU A 222 21.82 18.62 28.76
C GLU A 222 20.81 19.12 29.80
N ILE A 223 20.77 20.43 30.00
CA ILE A 223 19.88 21.09 30.96
C ILE A 223 18.98 22.07 30.23
N LYS A 224 17.67 21.92 30.40
CA LYS A 224 16.69 22.87 29.89
C LYS A 224 16.39 23.91 30.99
N PRO A 225 16.61 25.21 30.76
CA PRO A 225 16.19 26.26 31.68
C PRO A 225 14.67 26.32 31.80
N ASP A 226 14.17 26.71 32.96
CA ASP A 226 12.72 26.81 33.23
C ASP A 226 12.08 27.89 32.33
N ASP A 227 10.88 27.60 31.80
CA ASP A 227 10.22 28.38 30.75
C ASP A 227 9.89 29.83 31.22
N LYS A 228 9.95 30.09 32.53
CA LYS A 228 9.74 31.41 33.13
C LYS A 228 10.93 32.37 32.95
N VAL A 229 12.10 31.88 32.54
CA VAL A 229 13.29 32.72 32.40
C VAL A 229 13.68 32.86 30.94
N ILE A 230 13.40 34.04 30.38
CA ILE A 230 13.90 34.44 29.05
C ILE A 230 15.41 34.62 29.17
N VAL A 231 16.17 33.65 28.66
CA VAL A 231 17.62 33.77 28.49
C VAL A 231 17.86 34.65 27.26
N PRO A 232 18.48 35.84 27.40
CA PRO A 232 18.77 36.70 26.26
C PRO A 232 19.69 36.02 25.24
N PRO A 233 19.60 36.34 23.94
CA PRO A 233 20.47 35.77 22.90
C PRO A 233 21.95 36.10 23.11
N GLU A 234 22.29 37.17 23.82
CA GLU A 234 23.68 37.58 24.12
C GLU A 234 24.41 36.61 25.07
N LEU A 235 23.69 35.69 25.72
CA LEU A 235 24.27 34.67 26.59
C LEU A 235 24.59 33.35 25.87
N GLU A 236 24.31 33.25 24.56
CA GLU A 236 24.68 32.07 23.76
C GLU A 236 26.22 31.98 23.64
N GLY A 237 26.79 30.85 24.03
CA GLY A 237 28.25 30.60 23.98
C GLY A 237 29.03 31.07 25.21
N VAL A 238 28.37 31.66 26.22
CA VAL A 238 29.02 32.05 27.49
C VAL A 238 29.23 30.82 28.39
N GLN A 239 30.37 30.73 29.06
CA GLN A 239 30.63 29.68 30.04
C GLN A 239 29.75 29.83 31.28
N VAL A 240 29.20 28.72 31.76
CA VAL A 240 28.32 28.69 32.93
C VAL A 240 28.79 27.62 33.91
N ASN A 241 28.63 27.90 35.20
CA ASN A 241 28.79 26.90 36.26
C ASN A 241 27.44 26.29 36.59
N VAL A 242 27.40 24.96 36.71
CA VAL A 242 26.17 24.21 36.92
C VAL A 242 26.26 23.44 38.23
N TYR A 243 25.24 23.58 39.06
CA TYR A 243 25.08 22.90 40.34
C TYR A 243 23.82 22.03 40.29
N ALA A 244 23.98 20.72 40.18
CA ALA A 244 22.87 19.77 40.25
C ALA A 244 22.46 19.55 41.72
N LEU A 245 21.18 19.77 42.04
CA LEU A 245 20.64 19.54 43.38
C LEU A 245 20.28 18.06 43.54
N SER A 246 21.20 17.27 44.10
CA SER A 246 20.95 15.87 44.44
C SER A 246 19.89 15.72 45.54
N LYS A 247 19.35 14.51 45.68
CA LYS A 247 18.36 14.13 46.70
C LYS A 247 18.88 14.51 48.10
N LYS A 248 17.96 14.92 49.00
CA LYS A 248 18.30 15.30 50.39
C LYS A 248 19.06 14.17 51.07
N VAL A 249 20.34 14.39 51.38
CA VAL A 249 21.14 13.50 52.22
C VAL A 249 20.99 13.98 53.66
N THR A 250 20.53 13.12 54.56
CA THR A 250 20.51 13.42 56.00
C THR A 250 21.92 13.28 56.57
N LEU A 251 22.25 14.08 57.59
CA LEU A 251 23.56 14.03 58.27
C LEU A 251 23.95 12.61 58.71
N LEU A 252 22.97 11.83 59.18
CA LEU A 252 23.16 10.44 59.58
C LEU A 252 23.68 9.57 58.42
N ASN A 253 23.11 9.71 57.22
CA ASN A 253 23.51 8.95 56.02
C ASN A 253 24.93 9.30 55.56
N TYR A 254 25.33 10.57 55.70
CA TYR A 254 26.68 11.00 55.34
C TYR A 254 27.74 10.41 56.29
N ILE A 255 27.44 10.37 57.59
CA ILE A 255 28.33 9.81 58.61
C ILE A 255 28.45 8.28 58.42
N THR A 256 27.35 7.56 58.18
CA THR A 256 27.39 6.10 58.03
C THR A 256 28.06 5.65 56.74
N ALA A 257 27.93 6.42 55.64
CA ALA A 257 28.60 6.10 54.38
C ALA A 257 30.14 6.18 54.49
N LEU A 258 30.67 7.06 55.34
CA LEU A 258 32.11 7.17 55.58
C LEU A 258 32.68 5.96 56.35
N VAL A 259 31.84 5.28 57.14
CA VAL A 259 32.23 4.16 58.01
C VAL A 259 32.07 2.80 57.33
N GLY A 260 31.24 2.70 56.28
CA GLY A 260 30.82 1.42 55.69
C GLY A 260 31.78 0.75 54.68
N ASP A 261 32.75 1.46 54.10
CA ASP A 261 33.46 0.98 52.91
C ASP A 261 34.79 0.24 53.16
N ASN A 262 35.18 -0.06 54.40
CA ASN A 262 36.47 -0.73 54.70
C ASN A 262 36.37 -1.84 55.77
N ILE A 263 35.40 -2.74 55.67
CA ILE A 263 35.45 -4.00 56.44
C ILE A 263 35.75 -5.15 55.47
N VAL A 264 37.04 -5.38 55.24
CA VAL A 264 37.55 -6.62 54.61
C VAL A 264 37.75 -7.64 55.73
N PHE A 265 36.93 -8.68 55.78
CA PHE A 265 37.21 -9.85 56.60
C PHE A 265 38.18 -10.77 55.83
N ASN A 266 39.48 -10.66 56.13
CA ASN A 266 40.41 -11.74 55.82
C ASN A 266 40.25 -12.81 56.90
N VAL A 267 39.73 -13.97 56.52
CA VAL A 267 39.71 -15.18 57.35
C VAL A 267 40.88 -16.06 56.89
N TRP A 268 41.61 -16.61 57.86
CA TRP A 268 42.70 -17.59 57.65
C TRP A 268 42.19 -18.89 57.04
#